data_AF-A0A974P5K0-F1
#
_entry.id   AF-A0A974P5K0-F1
#
_cell.length_a   1.000
_cell.length_b   1.000
_cell.length_c   1.000
_cell.angle_alpha   90.00
_cell.angle_beta   90.00
_cell.angle_gamma   90.00
#
_symmetry.space_group_name_H-M   'P 1'
#
loop_
_entity.id
_entity.type
_entity.pdbx_description
1 polymer ?
#
loop_
_entity_poly.entity_id
_entity_poly.type
_entity_poly.pdbx_seq_one_letter_code
_entity_poly.pdbx_strand_id
1 'polypeptide(L)' 'MALFEEGQQAVLVRHARSHEALAAGIEAAGLKFLVEPAHRLPQLNAVLVPEGVDEAAVRAYVLAKWDLELGAGLGP' A
#
# COMPACT_ATOMS: atom_id res chain seq x y z
N MET A 1 -14.62 -18.19 0.53
CA MET A 1 -14.76 -18.94 1.79
C MET A 1 -14.22 -18.12 2.98
N ALA A 2 -12.95 -17.72 2.97
CA ALA A 2 -12.29 -17.03 4.08
C ALA A 2 -13.03 -15.82 4.70
N LEU A 3 -13.67 -14.94 3.91
CA LEU A 3 -14.40 -13.77 4.45
C LEU A 3 -15.56 -14.16 5.39
N PHE A 4 -16.32 -15.20 5.04
CA PHE A 4 -17.48 -15.61 5.83
C PHE A 4 -17.08 -16.44 7.05
N GLU A 5 -15.94 -17.13 6.98
CA GLU A 5 -15.39 -17.92 8.09
C GLU A 5 -14.68 -17.03 9.12
N GLU A 6 -13.90 -16.04 8.65
CA GLU A 6 -13.23 -15.04 9.50
C GLU A 6 -14.25 -14.04 10.09
N GLY A 7 -15.30 -13.73 9.33
CA GLY A 7 -16.31 -12.74 9.66
C GLY A 7 -15.97 -11.35 9.14
N GLN A 8 -16.97 -10.64 8.61
CA GLN A 8 -16.78 -9.35 7.94
C GLN A 8 -16.09 -8.31 8.83
N GLN A 9 -16.50 -8.20 10.10
CA GLN A 9 -15.91 -7.23 11.03
C GLN A 9 -14.45 -7.53 11.33
N ALA A 10 -14.10 -8.82 11.49
CA ALA A 10 -12.72 -9.23 11.72
C ALA A 10 -11.84 -8.91 10.51
N VAL A 11 -12.34 -9.12 9.29
CA VAL A 11 -11.66 -8.72 8.05
C VAL A 11 -11.40 -7.23 8.01
N LEU A 12 -12.41 -6.39 8.31
CA LEU A 12 -12.25 -4.93 8.35
C LEU A 12 -11.18 -4.50 9.35
N VAL A 13 -11.22 -5.04 10.58
CA VAL A 13 -10.22 -4.75 11.63
C VAL A 13 -8.83 -5.19 11.20
N ARG A 14 -8.69 -6.38 10.59
CA ARG A 14 -7.39 -6.87 10.10
C ARG A 14 -6.82 -5.96 9.01
N HIS A 15 -7.63 -5.54 8.05
CA HIS A 15 -7.18 -4.63 7.00
C HIS A 15 -6.79 -3.25 7.55
N ALA A 16 -7.56 -2.69 8.50
CA ALA A 16 -7.21 -1.44 9.16
C ALA A 16 -5.85 -1.55 9.88
N ARG A 17 -5.64 -2.61 10.67
CA ARG A 17 -4.36 -2.84 11.36
C ARG A 17 -3.19 -3.00 10.39
N SER A 18 -3.40 -3.72 9.28
CA SER A 18 -2.37 -3.87 8.24
C SER A 18 -2.03 -2.53 7.57
N HIS A 19 -3.04 -1.69 7.30
CA HIS A 19 -2.83 -0.34 6.79
C HIS A 19 -2.03 0.53 7.76
N GLU A 20 -2.39 0.55 9.05
CA GLU A 20 -1.69 1.34 10.07
C GLU A 20 -0.20 0.97 10.16
N ALA A 21 0.10 -0.33 10.17
CA ALA A 21 1.49 -0.81 10.20
C ALA A 21 2.26 -0.40 8.93
N LEU A 22 1.64 -0.54 7.76
CA LEU A 22 2.25 -0.15 6.48
C LEU A 22 2.46 1.36 6.40
N ALA A 23 1.48 2.15 6.83
CA ALA A 23 1.54 3.60 6.84
C ALA A 23 2.66 4.12 7.74
N ALA A 24 2.77 3.58 8.96
CA ALA A 24 3.87 3.91 9.86
C ALA A 24 5.24 3.60 9.24
N GLY A 25 5.37 2.46 8.55
CA GLY A 25 6.62 2.09 7.86
C GLY A 25 6.95 3.01 6.67
N ILE A 26 5.97 3.37 5.86
CA ILE A 26 6.13 4.30 4.72
C ILE A 26 6.55 5.69 5.22
N GLU A 27 5.88 6.21 6.25
CA GLU A 27 6.18 7.52 6.81
C GLU A 27 7.55 7.55 7.49
N ALA A 28 7.92 6.48 8.21
CA ALA A 28 9.26 6.32 8.78
C ALA A 28 10.37 6.22 7.71
N ALA A 29 10.05 5.71 6.52
CA ALA A 29 10.95 5.69 5.36
C ALA A 29 11.06 7.05 4.65
N GLY A 30 10.36 8.09 5.13
CA GLY A 30 10.36 9.43 4.54
C GLY A 30 9.50 9.56 3.27
N LEU A 31 8.69 8.54 2.96
CA LEU A 31 7.76 8.54 1.84
C LEU A 31 6.42 9.18 2.26
N LYS A 32 5.64 9.62 1.27
CA LYS A 32 4.36 10.31 1.50
C LYS A 32 3.24 9.60 0.77
N PHE A 33 2.05 9.56 1.36
CA PHE A 33 0.85 9.11 0.67
C PHE A 33 0.31 10.22 -0.23
N LEU A 34 -0.31 9.83 -1.35
CA LEU A 34 -1.05 10.73 -2.23
C LEU A 34 -2.31 11.29 -1.56
N VAL A 35 -2.96 10.48 -0.71
CA VAL A 35 -4.26 10.77 -0.11
C VAL A 35 -4.11 11.10 1.38
N GLU A 36 -4.84 12.11 1.84
CA GLU A 36 -4.90 12.49 3.26
C GLU A 36 -5.44 11.36 4.14
N PRO A 37 -4.97 11.21 5.40
CA PRO A 37 -5.32 10.10 6.28
C PRO A 37 -6.83 9.80 6.40
N ALA A 38 -7.66 10.84 6.49
CA ALA A 38 -9.12 10.70 6.65
C ALA A 38 -9.84 10.05 5.45
N HIS A 39 -9.19 10.05 4.28
CA HIS A 39 -9.77 9.56 3.02
C HIS A 39 -9.07 8.29 2.50
N ARG A 40 -8.14 7.71 3.27
CA ARG A 40 -7.42 6.50 2.87
C ARG A 40 -8.32 5.27 2.97
N LEU A 41 -8.28 4.43 1.93
CA LEU A 41 -8.88 3.11 1.95
C LEU A 41 -7.82 2.10 2.44
N PRO A 42 -8.01 1.38 3.57
CA PRO A 42 -6.98 0.50 4.13
C PRO A 42 -6.40 -0.54 3.15
N GLN A 43 -7.22 -1.00 2.21
CA GLN A 43 -6.85 -1.98 1.19
C GLN A 43 -6.01 -1.40 0.05
N LEU A 44 -5.96 -0.06 -0.12
CA LEU A 44 -5.27 0.61 -1.21
C LEU A 44 -4.37 1.74 -0.68
N ASN A 45 -3.07 1.58 -0.88
CA ASN A 45 -2.05 2.45 -0.31
C ASN A 45 -1.28 3.16 -1.42
N ALA A 46 -1.74 4.34 -1.83
CA ALA A 46 -1.11 5.13 -2.89
C ALA A 46 0.02 6.01 -2.32
N VAL A 47 1.26 5.72 -2.72
CA VAL A 47 2.47 6.43 -2.29
C VAL A 47 2.97 7.33 -3.42
N LEU A 48 3.37 8.55 -3.08
CA LEU A 48 3.99 9.49 -4.00
C LEU A 48 5.40 9.01 -4.36
N VAL A 49 5.67 8.97 -5.66
CA VAL A 49 7.01 8.67 -6.19
C VAL A 49 7.92 9.87 -5.89
N PRO A 50 9.08 9.66 -5.22
CA PRO A 50 10.03 10.73 -5.00
C PRO A 50 10.57 11.31 -6.32
N GLU A 51 10.96 12.58 -6.30
CA GLU A 51 11.51 13.24 -7.48
C GLU A 51 12.75 12.51 -8.03
N GLY A 52 12.82 12.36 -9.35
CA GLY A 52 13.93 11.70 -10.03
C GLY A 52 13.94 10.17 -9.94
N VAL A 53 12.95 9.55 -9.31
CA VAL A 53 12.84 8.08 -9.23
C VAL A 53 12.06 7.53 -10.43
N ASP A 54 12.65 6.56 -11.12
CA ASP A 54 11.95 5.73 -12.10
C ASP A 54 11.15 4.64 -11.36
N GLU A 55 9.85 4.88 -11.18
CA GLU A 55 8.95 3.97 -10.47
C GLU A 55 8.82 2.61 -11.17
N ALA A 56 8.86 2.59 -12.51
CA ALA A 56 8.72 1.37 -13.30
C ALA A 56 9.94 0.46 -13.11
N ALA A 57 11.15 1.05 -13.07
CA ALA A 57 12.37 0.32 -12.75
C ALA A 57 12.34 -0.25 -11.32
N VAL A 58 11.84 0.51 -10.34
CA VAL A 58 11.68 0.02 -8.96
C VAL A 58 10.72 -1.17 -8.90
N ARG A 59 9.54 -1.06 -9.53
CA ARG A 59 8.55 -2.14 -9.60
C ARG A 59 9.13 -3.41 -10.23
N ALA A 60 9.84 -3.28 -11.35
CA ALA A 60 10.49 -4.39 -12.00
C ALA A 60 11.56 -5.05 -11.11
N TYR A 61 12.37 -4.23 -10.42
CA TYR A 61 13.40 -4.74 -9.51
C TYR A 61 12.80 -5.50 -8.33
N VAL A 62 11.79 -4.96 -7.65
CA VAL A 62 11.23 -5.60 -6.45
C VAL A 62 10.48 -6.89 -6.78
N LEU A 63 9.81 -6.95 -7.94
CA LEU A 63 9.19 -8.17 -8.44
C LEU A 63 10.24 -9.24 -8.72
N ALA A 64 11.31 -8.90 -9.46
CA ALA A 64 12.36 -9.86 -9.78
C ALA A 64 13.16 -10.33 -8.56
N LYS A 65 13.35 -9.44 -7.56
CA LYS A 65 14.18 -9.69 -6.38
C LYS A 65 13.44 -10.47 -5.29
N TRP A 66 12.16 -10.18 -5.09
CA TRP A 66 11.41 -10.61 -3.90
C TRP A 66 10.05 -11.23 -4.23
N ASP A 67 9.68 -11.37 -5.51
CA ASP A 67 8.33 -11.76 -5.92
C ASP A 67 7.25 -10.83 -5.34
N LEU A 68 7.63 -9.55 -5.16
CA LEU A 68 6.78 -8.52 -4.60
C LEU A 68 6.22 -7.65 -5.73
N GLU A 69 4.91 -7.72 -5.95
CA GLU A 69 4.24 -6.88 -6.92
C GLU A 69 3.83 -5.53 -6.30
N LEU A 70 4.20 -4.45 -6.97
CA LEU A 70 3.72 -3.09 -6.69
C LEU A 70 2.94 -2.59 -7.89
N GLY A 71 1.71 -2.12 -7.64
CA GLY A 71 0.82 -1.58 -8.67
C GLY A 71 1.31 -0.23 -9.20
N ALA A 72 1.09 0.02 -10.49
CA ALA A 72 1.28 1.34 -11.09
C ALA A 72 0.23 2.35 -10.59
N GLY A 73 0.54 3.64 -10.64
CA GLY A 73 -0.49 4.68 -10.54
C GLY A 73 -1.50 4.56 -11.69
N LEU A 74 -2.78 4.82 -11.40
CA LEU A 74 -3.86 4.84 -12.38
C LEU A 74 -4.61 6.16 -12.28
N GLY A 75 -4.73 6.88 -13.39
CA GLY A 75 -5.30 8.22 -13.46
C GLY A 75 -4.33 9.25 -14.05
N PRO A 76 -4.81 10.47 -14.36
CA PRO A 76 -3.97 11.59 -14.75
C PRO A 76 -3.16 12.17 -13.58
#